data_AF-A0A2M6ZT86-F1
#
_entry.id   AF-A0A2M6ZT86-F1
#
_cell.length_a   1.000
_cell.length_b   1.000
_cell.length_c   1.000
_cell.angle_alpha   90.00
_cell.angle_beta   90.00
_cell.angle_gamma   90.00
#
_symmetry.space_group_name_H-M   'P 1'
#
loop_
_entity.id
_entity.type
_entity.pdbx_description
1 polymer ?
#
loop_
_entity_poly.entity_id
_entity_poly.type
_entity_poly.pdbx_seq_one_letter_code
_entity_poly.pdbx_strand_id
1 'polypeptide(L)'
;MAGKKALDKQGIETASFFGNATSFSPWGNPETLTSIRQKYQALTKEQKIARALEYRRTKSLIQQLIDVIVDFASAGFEIELTSTSKDKKEEIKKHYNDLNRNFNLDKKVIKIIDLLVTCHNAVLLWHTNTYKEIEWLKILSPNQVEYKPAFGGGLLYLKLSNEFRQMVNYPDQYFVGFTKEKIAEEMSRIPDKYKTAAKKLNSRVLMNEDDGDHWKIITLKEDEIDGFEEPGMQAIFEDIELWDMLKDGDWTIAFHIKYLIQQVSAGEPTREGQKPYPLKSALVNIEKEWKKPNRSLYWFTDWTQKAQFIFPDPTIWSPNKYEAVENRILRWAGISLALIQGTGGTYSVGYLNIKRLIAKVNTIRRIVKRALEEFYREPSVILEESDRYPSIKFDEQMLKEPRQLLDQIRFLVQQGLLDNQSALEGFGYEARDIKERKQEERKAQKDWLPLYNSGTGLPVSMDSGQERLPKGNKGRGGSPTDSITPQEPEQKPKPATASKNE
;
A
#
# COMPACT_ATOMS: atom_id res chain seq x y z
N MET A 1 -49.71 19.04 77.67
CA MET A 1 -50.29 18.30 76.53
C MET A 1 -50.26 19.24 75.32
N ALA A 2 -49.28 19.05 74.45
CA ALA A 2 -49.00 19.95 73.33
C ALA A 2 -49.79 19.52 72.09
N GLY A 3 -50.63 20.41 71.57
CA GLY A 3 -51.34 20.24 70.31
C GLY A 3 -50.39 20.42 69.12
N LYS A 4 -50.12 19.33 68.40
CA LYS A 4 -49.46 19.37 67.10
C LYS A 4 -50.44 19.89 66.05
N LYS A 5 -50.23 21.12 65.56
CA LYS A 5 -50.80 21.57 64.28
C LYS A 5 -49.98 20.94 63.15
N ALA A 6 -50.66 20.16 62.31
CA ALA A 6 -50.12 19.66 61.06
C ALA A 6 -49.87 20.85 60.11
N LEU A 7 -48.62 21.02 59.69
CA LEU A 7 -48.24 21.89 58.58
C LEU A 7 -48.53 21.13 57.30
N ASP A 8 -49.49 21.64 56.52
CA ASP A 8 -49.69 21.29 55.13
C ASP A 8 -48.37 21.47 54.38
N LYS A 9 -47.73 20.34 54.04
CA LYS A 9 -46.70 20.29 53.01
C LYS A 9 -47.41 20.43 51.67
N GLN A 10 -47.66 21.67 51.25
CA GLN A 10 -47.80 21.94 49.82
C GLN A 10 -46.50 21.47 49.17
N GLY A 11 -46.61 20.41 48.38
CA GLY A 11 -45.52 19.88 47.59
C GLY A 11 -44.98 21.00 46.71
N ILE A 12 -43.79 21.47 47.04
CA ILE A 12 -42.94 22.12 46.06
C ILE A 12 -42.57 20.97 45.12
N GLU A 13 -43.35 20.82 44.05
CA GLU A 13 -42.89 20.16 42.84
C GLU A 13 -41.67 20.96 42.38
N THR A 14 -40.49 20.56 42.87
CA THR A 14 -39.26 20.83 42.17
C THR A 14 -39.43 20.14 40.82
N ALA A 15 -39.87 20.89 39.83
CA ALA A 15 -39.81 20.48 38.44
C ALA A 15 -38.33 20.17 38.15
N SER A 16 -37.97 18.90 38.30
CA SER A 16 -36.73 18.36 37.78
C SER A 16 -36.83 18.48 36.26
N PHE A 17 -36.37 19.60 35.74
CA PHE A 17 -36.25 19.85 34.30
C PHE A 17 -35.22 18.93 33.65
N PHE A 18 -34.47 18.17 34.47
CA PHE A 18 -33.77 16.96 34.07
C PHE A 18 -34.65 15.75 34.35
N GLY A 19 -35.64 15.52 33.48
CA GLY A 19 -36.07 14.14 33.27
C GLY A 19 -34.83 13.36 32.82
N ASN A 20 -34.53 12.26 33.51
CA ASN A 20 -33.51 11.25 33.17
C ASN A 20 -32.50 11.73 32.11
N ALA A 21 -31.41 12.37 32.56
CA ALA A 21 -30.26 12.75 31.74
C ALA A 21 -29.44 11.52 31.28
N THR A 22 -30.13 10.46 30.86
CA THR A 22 -29.58 9.27 30.20
C THR A 22 -30.03 9.15 28.75
N SER A 23 -30.88 10.05 28.23
CA SER A 23 -31.41 9.92 26.86
C SER A 23 -31.23 11.15 25.95
N PHE A 24 -30.50 12.19 26.36
CA PHE A 24 -30.08 13.25 25.44
C PHE A 24 -28.65 13.02 24.95
N SER A 25 -28.44 11.93 24.23
CA SER A 25 -27.39 11.88 23.22
C SER A 25 -28.06 11.93 21.86
N PRO A 26 -28.08 13.10 21.18
CA PRO A 26 -28.51 13.20 19.77
C PRO A 26 -27.62 12.37 18.83
N TRP A 27 -26.48 11.93 19.36
CA TRP A 27 -25.47 11.11 18.76
C TRP A 27 -25.70 9.70 19.31
N GLY A 28 -25.71 8.65 18.49
CA GLY A 28 -25.91 7.28 18.98
C GLY A 28 -24.96 6.89 20.12
N ASN A 29 -25.13 5.70 20.71
CA ASN A 29 -24.16 5.18 21.69
C ASN A 29 -22.74 5.41 21.16
N PRO A 30 -21.87 6.15 21.89
CA PRO A 30 -20.55 6.50 21.38
C PRO A 30 -19.83 5.20 21.05
N GLU A 31 -19.46 5.01 19.78
CA GLU A 31 -18.68 3.85 19.38
C GLU A 31 -17.37 3.89 20.18
N THR A 32 -17.25 2.95 21.12
CA THR A 32 -16.00 2.74 21.85
C THR A 32 -15.02 1.98 20.95
N LEU A 33 -13.71 2.12 21.21
CA LEU A 33 -12.69 1.29 20.54
C LEU A 33 -13.00 -0.22 20.67
N THR A 34 -13.59 -0.62 21.79
CA THR A 34 -14.02 -2.00 22.02
C THR A 34 -15.16 -2.42 21.09
N SER A 35 -16.16 -1.56 20.86
CA SER A 35 -17.23 -1.86 19.90
C SER A 35 -16.74 -1.89 18.45
N ILE A 36 -15.76 -1.04 18.09
CA ILE A 36 -15.11 -1.08 16.77
C ILE A 36 -14.38 -2.41 16.58
N ARG A 37 -13.59 -2.84 17.57
CA ARG A 37 -12.90 -4.13 17.55
C ARG A 37 -13.88 -5.30 17.40
N GLN A 38 -14.96 -5.32 18.17
CA GLN A 38 -15.99 -6.36 18.09
C GLN A 38 -16.67 -6.38 16.71
N LYS A 39 -16.97 -5.21 16.14
CA LYS A 39 -17.53 -5.06 14.79
C LYS A 39 -16.63 -5.72 13.75
N TYR A 40 -15.31 -5.53 13.82
CA TYR A 40 -14.37 -6.13 12.86
C TYR A 40 -14.11 -7.61 13.06
N GLN A 41 -14.10 -8.09 14.30
CA GLN A 41 -13.97 -9.51 14.60
C GLN A 41 -15.18 -10.31 14.12
N ALA A 42 -16.37 -9.70 14.09
CA ALA A 42 -17.60 -10.32 13.63
C ALA A 42 -17.75 -10.35 12.09
N LEU A 43 -16.91 -9.65 11.33
CA LEU A 43 -17.01 -9.63 9.86
C LEU A 43 -16.62 -10.97 9.24
N THR A 44 -17.36 -11.38 8.20
CA THR A 44 -16.98 -12.54 7.39
C THR A 44 -15.76 -12.24 6.53
N LYS A 45 -15.06 -13.28 6.04
CA LYS A 45 -13.90 -13.12 5.12
C LYS A 45 -14.25 -12.25 3.90
N GLU A 46 -15.40 -12.49 3.27
CA GLU A 46 -15.88 -11.68 2.14
C GLU A 46 -16.08 -10.20 2.49
N GLN A 47 -16.66 -9.91 3.66
CA GLN A 47 -16.87 -8.53 4.12
C GLN A 47 -15.53 -7.84 4.40
N LYS A 48 -14.58 -8.54 5.00
CA LYS A 48 -13.22 -8.03 5.24
C LYS A 48 -12.51 -7.70 3.93
N ILE A 49 -12.59 -8.57 2.92
CA ILE A 49 -12.00 -8.32 1.59
C ILE A 49 -12.66 -7.09 0.94
N ALA A 50 -13.99 -7.00 1.00
CA ALA A 50 -14.70 -5.86 0.45
C ALA A 50 -14.31 -4.54 1.12
N ARG A 51 -14.14 -4.55 2.44
CA ARG A 51 -13.69 -3.39 3.19
C ARG A 51 -12.26 -2.99 2.85
N ALA A 52 -11.34 -3.95 2.67
CA ALA A 52 -9.97 -3.66 2.22
C ALA A 52 -9.94 -2.98 0.84
N LEU A 53 -10.76 -3.47 -0.10
CA LEU A 53 -10.90 -2.85 -1.43
C LEU A 53 -11.53 -1.46 -1.36
N GLU A 54 -12.49 -1.23 -0.46
CA GLU A 54 -13.07 0.09 -0.21
C GLU A 54 -12.03 1.06 0.36
N TYR A 55 -11.26 0.66 1.35
CA TYR A 55 -10.22 1.48 1.96
C TYR A 55 -9.14 1.88 0.97
N ARG A 56 -8.73 0.96 0.11
CA ARG A 56 -7.81 1.28 -0.97
C ARG A 56 -8.34 2.35 -1.93
N ARG A 57 -9.66 2.36 -2.22
CA ARG A 57 -10.27 3.34 -3.14
C ARG A 57 -10.53 4.70 -2.49
N THR A 58 -10.85 4.70 -1.21
CA THR A 58 -11.35 5.90 -0.50
C THR A 58 -10.26 6.63 0.27
N LYS A 59 -9.20 5.94 0.72
CA LYS A 59 -8.15 6.51 1.56
C LYS A 59 -6.88 6.77 0.76
N SER A 60 -6.56 8.04 0.55
CA SER A 60 -5.39 8.47 -0.23
C SER A 60 -4.05 7.95 0.31
N LEU A 61 -3.86 7.94 1.64
CA LEU A 61 -2.63 7.42 2.26
C LEU A 61 -2.45 5.93 1.95
N ILE A 62 -3.51 5.14 2.06
CA ILE A 62 -3.47 3.70 1.78
C ILE A 62 -3.20 3.47 0.30
N GLN A 63 -3.87 4.24 -0.58
CA GLN A 63 -3.63 4.19 -2.01
C GLN A 63 -2.16 4.43 -2.35
N GLN A 64 -1.57 5.52 -1.86
CA GLN A 64 -0.15 5.84 -2.08
C GLN A 64 0.79 4.74 -1.58
N LEU A 65 0.54 4.19 -0.39
CA LEU A 65 1.38 3.12 0.15
C LEU A 65 1.29 1.84 -0.68
N ILE A 66 0.11 1.50 -1.18
CA ILE A 66 -0.09 0.33 -2.04
C ILE A 66 0.56 0.56 -3.40
N ASP A 67 0.36 1.73 -4.01
CA ASP A 67 0.93 2.09 -5.31
C ASP A 67 2.47 1.98 -5.27
N VAL A 68 3.11 2.48 -4.21
CA VAL A 68 4.56 2.32 -4.01
C VAL A 68 4.98 0.85 -3.98
N ILE A 69 4.26 -0.01 -3.24
CA ILE A 69 4.58 -1.45 -3.18
C ILE A 69 4.37 -2.11 -4.55
N VAL A 70 3.32 -1.73 -5.27
CA VAL A 70 2.99 -2.24 -6.61
C VAL A 70 4.06 -1.86 -7.63
N ASP A 71 4.52 -0.62 -7.60
CA ASP A 71 5.58 -0.13 -8.47
C ASP A 71 6.90 -0.90 -8.22
N PHE A 72 7.30 -1.06 -6.96
CA PHE A 72 8.48 -1.85 -6.62
C PHE A 72 8.31 -3.33 -7.00
N ALA A 73 7.13 -3.91 -6.80
CA ALA A 73 6.91 -5.32 -7.10
C ALA A 73 6.82 -5.61 -8.60
N SER A 74 6.32 -4.68 -9.41
CA SER A 74 6.20 -4.82 -10.86
C SER A 74 7.49 -4.47 -11.62
N ALA A 75 8.40 -3.70 -11.01
CA ALA A 75 9.67 -3.33 -11.63
C ALA A 75 10.52 -4.55 -12.05
N GLY A 76 11.11 -4.49 -13.25
CA GLY A 76 12.01 -5.52 -13.76
C GLY A 76 11.33 -6.84 -14.10
N PHE A 77 10.01 -6.84 -14.34
CA PHE A 77 9.29 -8.02 -14.83
C PHE A 77 9.74 -8.35 -16.25
N GLU A 78 10.31 -9.54 -16.42
CA GLU A 78 10.77 -10.05 -17.70
C GLU A 78 10.31 -11.50 -17.90
N ILE A 79 9.98 -11.83 -19.14
CA ILE A 79 9.57 -13.17 -19.54
C ILE A 79 10.71 -13.75 -20.37
N GLU A 80 11.44 -14.69 -19.78
CA GLU A 80 12.54 -15.36 -20.45
C GLU A 80 12.13 -16.75 -20.93
N LEU A 81 12.56 -17.09 -22.15
CA LEU A 81 12.41 -18.45 -22.66
C LEU A 81 13.66 -19.26 -22.38
N THR A 82 13.51 -20.24 -21.49
CA THR A 82 14.53 -21.25 -21.21
C THR A 82 14.65 -22.17 -22.43
N SER A 83 15.55 -21.85 -23.37
CA SER A 83 15.82 -22.75 -24.51
C SER A 83 17.29 -22.77 -24.92
N THR A 84 17.77 -24.01 -25.14
CA THR A 84 19.12 -24.41 -25.56
C THR A 84 19.28 -24.69 -27.07
N SER A 85 18.21 -24.71 -27.88
CA SER A 85 18.33 -24.89 -29.35
C SER A 85 17.75 -23.69 -30.11
N LYS A 86 18.40 -23.31 -31.22
CA LYS A 86 18.19 -22.01 -31.89
C LYS A 86 16.92 -21.92 -32.75
N ASP A 87 16.54 -22.98 -33.46
CA ASP A 87 15.55 -22.85 -34.55
C ASP A 87 14.09 -22.91 -34.08
N LYS A 88 13.73 -23.84 -33.19
CA LYS A 88 12.38 -23.88 -32.56
C LYS A 88 12.17 -22.75 -31.53
N LYS A 89 13.23 -21.99 -31.20
CA LYS A 89 13.16 -20.90 -30.21
C LYS A 89 12.36 -19.73 -30.73
N GLU A 90 12.49 -19.39 -32.01
CA GLU A 90 11.89 -18.18 -32.56
C GLU A 90 10.37 -18.31 -32.69
N GLU A 91 9.85 -19.46 -33.10
CA GLU A 91 8.41 -19.71 -33.19
C GLU A 91 7.74 -19.72 -31.82
N ILE A 92 8.31 -20.47 -30.86
CA ILE A 92 7.81 -20.50 -29.47
C ILE A 92 7.90 -19.10 -28.85
N LYS A 93 9.01 -18.38 -29.08
CA LYS A 93 9.17 -17.00 -28.61
C LYS A 93 8.15 -16.06 -29.21
N LYS A 94 7.87 -16.20 -30.50
CA LYS A 94 6.87 -15.39 -31.19
C LYS A 94 5.48 -15.69 -30.65
N HIS A 95 5.12 -16.96 -30.48
CA HIS A 95 3.82 -17.37 -29.92
C HIS A 95 3.56 -16.75 -28.53
N TYR A 96 4.49 -16.94 -27.58
CA TYR A 96 4.32 -16.37 -26.23
C TYR A 96 4.40 -14.84 -26.21
N ASN A 97 5.23 -14.22 -27.05
CA ASN A 97 5.27 -12.76 -27.16
C ASN A 97 3.96 -12.21 -27.72
N ASP A 98 3.38 -12.87 -28.72
CA ASP A 98 2.11 -12.48 -29.32
C ASP A 98 0.97 -12.67 -28.29
N LEU A 99 0.97 -13.77 -27.53
CA LEU A 99 0.05 -14.00 -26.42
C LEU A 99 0.15 -12.89 -25.37
N ASN A 100 1.37 -12.55 -24.93
CA ASN A 100 1.62 -11.52 -23.92
C ASN A 100 1.18 -10.13 -24.40
N ARG A 101 1.41 -9.82 -25.67
CA ARG A 101 0.99 -8.56 -26.30
C ARG A 101 -0.53 -8.49 -26.47
N ASN A 102 -1.15 -9.55 -26.98
CA ASN A 102 -2.59 -9.62 -27.23
C ASN A 102 -3.38 -9.46 -25.93
N PHE A 103 -2.92 -10.09 -24.84
CA PHE A 103 -3.58 -9.98 -23.55
C PHE A 103 -3.04 -8.86 -22.65
N ASN A 104 -2.02 -8.11 -23.09
CA ASN A 104 -1.41 -7.03 -22.30
C ASN A 104 -1.04 -7.52 -20.88
N LEU A 105 -0.25 -8.59 -20.83
CA LEU A 105 0.02 -9.33 -19.61
C LEU A 105 0.68 -8.45 -18.54
N ASP A 106 1.52 -7.49 -18.93
CA ASP A 106 2.17 -6.54 -18.01
C ASP A 106 1.15 -5.77 -17.16
N LYS A 107 0.09 -5.24 -17.78
CA LYS A 107 -0.99 -4.55 -17.04
C LYS A 107 -1.77 -5.50 -16.12
N LYS A 108 -1.91 -6.77 -16.52
CA LYS A 108 -2.58 -7.79 -15.70
C LYS A 108 -1.72 -8.17 -14.51
N VAL A 109 -0.41 -8.27 -14.67
CA VAL A 109 0.55 -8.53 -13.58
C VAL A 109 0.50 -7.42 -12.55
N ILE A 110 0.51 -6.16 -12.97
CA ILE A 110 0.32 -5.02 -12.08
C ILE A 110 -0.99 -5.18 -11.29
N LYS A 111 -2.10 -5.52 -11.96
CA LYS A 111 -3.40 -5.74 -11.31
C LYS A 111 -3.41 -6.94 -10.34
N ILE A 112 -2.68 -8.01 -10.63
CA ILE A 112 -2.55 -9.16 -9.71
C ILE A 112 -1.79 -8.73 -8.46
N ILE A 113 -0.60 -8.13 -8.63
CA ILE A 113 0.24 -7.63 -7.53
C ILE A 113 -0.58 -6.70 -6.63
N ASP A 114 -1.28 -5.79 -7.26
CA ASP A 114 -2.13 -4.80 -6.64
C ASP A 114 -3.27 -5.41 -5.78
N LEU A 115 -3.96 -6.43 -6.30
CA LEU A 115 -4.95 -7.18 -5.51
C LEU A 115 -4.31 -7.99 -4.38
N LEU A 116 -3.14 -8.61 -4.63
CA LEU A 116 -2.40 -9.34 -3.62
C LEU A 116 -1.93 -8.43 -2.47
N VAL A 117 -1.45 -7.22 -2.75
CA VAL A 117 -1.05 -6.25 -1.72
C VAL A 117 -2.27 -5.78 -0.92
N THR A 118 -3.41 -5.56 -1.59
CA THR A 118 -4.62 -5.02 -0.96
C THR A 118 -5.31 -6.04 -0.06
N CYS A 119 -5.55 -7.23 -0.59
CA CYS A 119 -6.44 -8.22 0.01
C CYS A 119 -5.86 -9.63 0.07
N HIS A 120 -4.59 -9.83 -0.26
CA HIS A 120 -3.91 -11.14 -0.30
C HIS A 120 -4.50 -12.16 -1.28
N ASN A 121 -5.46 -11.74 -2.10
CA ASN A 121 -6.22 -12.63 -2.98
C ASN A 121 -6.35 -12.01 -4.36
N ALA A 122 -6.07 -12.78 -5.40
CA ALA A 122 -6.37 -12.43 -6.78
C ALA A 122 -6.94 -13.66 -7.50
N VAL A 123 -7.77 -13.43 -8.52
CA VAL A 123 -8.32 -14.53 -9.33
C VAL A 123 -7.98 -14.31 -10.78
N LEU A 124 -7.25 -15.27 -11.35
CA LEU A 124 -6.96 -15.38 -12.76
C LEU A 124 -8.06 -16.22 -13.40
N LEU A 125 -8.74 -15.70 -14.41
CA LEU A 125 -9.78 -16.39 -15.17
C LEU A 125 -9.46 -16.27 -16.65
N TRP A 126 -9.47 -17.37 -17.39
CA TRP A 126 -9.33 -17.38 -18.84
C TRP A 126 -10.31 -18.34 -19.48
N HIS A 127 -10.61 -18.08 -20.74
CA HIS A 127 -11.52 -18.90 -21.52
C HIS A 127 -10.84 -19.37 -22.79
N THR A 128 -11.06 -20.64 -23.11
CA THR A 128 -10.52 -21.31 -24.28
C THR A 128 -11.64 -21.68 -25.23
N ASN A 129 -11.44 -21.40 -26.52
CA ASN A 129 -12.39 -21.81 -27.55
C ASN A 129 -12.28 -23.33 -27.83
N THR A 130 -13.11 -23.83 -28.76
CA THR A 130 -13.13 -25.24 -29.17
C THR A 130 -11.79 -25.72 -29.77
N TYR A 131 -10.95 -24.79 -30.26
CA TYR A 131 -9.61 -25.06 -30.78
C TYR A 131 -8.51 -24.97 -29.71
N LYS A 132 -8.89 -24.86 -28.42
CA LYS A 132 -8.00 -24.65 -27.27
C LYS A 132 -7.19 -23.35 -27.33
N GLU A 133 -7.57 -22.39 -28.17
CA GLU A 133 -6.94 -21.08 -28.16
C GLU A 133 -7.60 -20.21 -27.08
N ILE A 134 -6.79 -19.44 -26.37
CA ILE A 134 -7.28 -18.49 -25.37
C ILE A 134 -8.02 -17.36 -26.11
N GLU A 135 -9.31 -17.19 -25.84
CA GLU A 135 -10.09 -16.09 -26.40
C GLU A 135 -9.95 -14.83 -25.55
N TRP A 136 -10.03 -15.00 -24.22
CA TRP A 136 -9.88 -13.90 -23.29
C TRP A 136 -9.25 -14.35 -21.97
N LEU A 137 -8.49 -13.43 -21.38
CA LEU A 137 -7.88 -13.54 -20.06
C LEU A 137 -8.37 -12.36 -19.22
N LYS A 138 -8.75 -12.58 -17.96
CA LYS A 138 -9.22 -11.55 -17.03
C LYS A 138 -8.69 -11.78 -15.62
N ILE A 139 -8.37 -10.67 -14.95
CA ILE A 139 -8.06 -10.66 -13.52
C ILE A 139 -9.29 -10.12 -12.81
N LEU A 140 -9.89 -10.97 -11.98
CA LEU A 140 -11.08 -10.64 -11.22
C LEU A 140 -10.70 -10.28 -9.78
N SER A 141 -11.45 -9.32 -9.22
CA SER A 141 -11.37 -9.03 -7.79
C SER A 141 -12.09 -10.15 -7.03
N PRO A 142 -11.62 -10.57 -5.84
CA PRO A 142 -12.27 -11.65 -5.09
C PRO A 142 -13.74 -11.35 -4.75
N ASN A 143 -14.12 -10.08 -4.59
CA ASN A 143 -15.52 -9.67 -4.41
C ASN A 143 -16.45 -10.03 -5.58
N GLN A 144 -15.91 -10.19 -6.79
CA GLN A 144 -16.69 -10.52 -7.99
C GLN A 144 -16.94 -12.02 -8.12
N VAL A 145 -16.35 -12.82 -7.24
CA VAL A 145 -16.46 -14.27 -7.29
C VAL A 145 -16.85 -14.81 -5.92
N GLU A 146 -17.24 -16.06 -5.89
CA GLU A 146 -17.46 -16.82 -4.69
C GLU A 146 -16.88 -18.20 -4.89
N TYR A 147 -16.02 -18.60 -3.97
CA TYR A 147 -15.39 -19.90 -4.00
C TYR A 147 -16.10 -20.81 -3.00
N LYS A 148 -16.43 -22.02 -3.42
CA LYS A 148 -16.93 -23.07 -2.53
C LYS A 148 -16.04 -24.30 -2.64
N PRO A 149 -15.39 -24.74 -1.54
CA PRO A 149 -14.63 -25.98 -1.56
C PRO A 149 -15.58 -27.17 -1.77
N ALA A 150 -15.21 -28.10 -2.66
CA ALA A 150 -16.01 -29.29 -2.95
C ALA A 150 -15.11 -30.49 -3.28
N PHE A 151 -15.19 -31.57 -2.50
CA PHE A 151 -14.59 -32.90 -2.77
C PHE A 151 -13.13 -32.87 -3.27
N GLY A 152 -12.26 -32.11 -2.61
CA GLY A 152 -10.83 -32.03 -2.98
C GLY A 152 -10.50 -31.10 -4.14
N GLY A 153 -11.53 -30.48 -4.75
CA GLY A 153 -11.42 -29.33 -5.65
C GLY A 153 -12.22 -28.15 -5.14
N GLY A 154 -12.48 -27.19 -6.02
CA GLY A 154 -13.24 -25.99 -5.72
C GLY A 154 -14.20 -25.63 -6.83
N LEU A 155 -15.32 -25.01 -6.47
CA LEU A 155 -16.29 -24.46 -7.40
C LEU A 155 -16.21 -22.94 -7.35
N LEU A 156 -15.85 -22.33 -8.46
CA LEU A 156 -15.81 -20.87 -8.59
C LEU A 156 -17.09 -20.36 -9.23
N TYR A 157 -17.76 -19.44 -8.54
CA TYR A 157 -18.99 -18.81 -8.99
C TYR A 157 -18.73 -17.33 -9.29
N LEU A 158 -18.99 -16.89 -10.52
CA LEU A 158 -18.91 -15.48 -10.92
C LEU A 158 -20.20 -14.73 -10.53
N LYS A 159 -20.05 -13.63 -9.78
CA LYS A 159 -21.12 -12.67 -9.47
C LYS A 159 -21.21 -11.66 -10.62
N LEU A 160 -22.31 -11.72 -11.37
CA LEU A 160 -22.54 -10.79 -12.50
C LEU A 160 -22.77 -9.36 -12.00
N SER A 161 -22.18 -8.38 -12.69
CA SER A 161 -22.38 -6.97 -12.39
C SER A 161 -23.81 -6.52 -12.70
N ASN A 162 -24.27 -5.48 -12.01
CA ASN A 162 -25.59 -4.89 -12.28
C ASN A 162 -25.69 -4.33 -13.70
N GLU A 163 -24.59 -3.76 -14.22
CA GLU A 163 -24.48 -3.27 -15.59
C GLU A 163 -24.69 -4.40 -16.61
N PHE A 164 -24.02 -5.54 -16.43
CA PHE A 164 -24.19 -6.69 -17.32
C PHE A 164 -25.62 -7.23 -17.26
N ARG A 165 -26.24 -7.24 -16.08
CA ARG A 165 -27.65 -7.63 -15.93
C ARG A 165 -28.59 -6.66 -16.64
N GLN A 166 -28.35 -5.35 -16.56
CA GLN A 166 -29.12 -4.35 -17.29
C GLN A 166 -28.95 -4.52 -18.80
N MET A 167 -27.73 -4.77 -19.27
CA MET A 167 -27.44 -5.04 -20.68
C MET A 167 -28.21 -6.27 -21.19
N VAL A 168 -28.30 -7.35 -20.40
CA VAL A 168 -29.03 -8.56 -20.83
C VAL A 168 -30.54 -8.43 -20.72
N ASN A 169 -31.05 -7.80 -19.65
CA ASN A 169 -32.49 -7.70 -19.39
C ASN A 169 -33.17 -6.55 -20.17
N TYR A 170 -32.42 -5.48 -20.46
CA TYR A 170 -32.90 -4.28 -21.15
C TYR A 170 -31.89 -3.82 -22.22
N PRO A 171 -31.58 -4.66 -23.23
CA PRO A 171 -30.55 -4.37 -24.22
C PRO A 171 -30.83 -3.09 -25.02
N ASP A 172 -32.10 -2.81 -25.32
CA ASP A 172 -32.54 -1.60 -26.05
C ASP A 172 -32.24 -0.29 -25.30
N GLN A 173 -32.19 -0.33 -23.96
CA GLN A 173 -31.88 0.84 -23.13
C GLN A 173 -30.38 1.02 -22.92
N TYR A 174 -29.61 -0.07 -22.98
CA TYR A 174 -28.17 -0.06 -22.75
C TYR A 174 -27.41 0.36 -24.01
N PHE A 175 -27.81 -0.17 -25.17
CA PHE A 175 -27.20 0.13 -26.47
C PHE A 175 -27.92 1.28 -27.19
N VAL A 176 -27.96 2.45 -26.56
CA VAL A 176 -28.60 3.64 -27.13
C VAL A 176 -27.93 4.00 -28.46
N GLY A 177 -28.73 4.04 -29.53
CA GLY A 177 -28.26 4.35 -30.89
C GLY A 177 -27.84 3.15 -31.75
N PHE A 178 -27.91 1.92 -31.22
CA PHE A 178 -27.71 0.71 -32.01
C PHE A 178 -29.01 0.31 -32.72
N THR A 179 -28.90 -0.26 -33.91
CA THR A 179 -30.04 -0.90 -34.58
C THR A 179 -30.37 -2.22 -33.86
N LYS A 180 -31.63 -2.66 -33.92
CA LYS A 180 -32.07 -3.93 -33.31
C LYS A 180 -31.25 -5.13 -33.78
N GLU A 181 -30.81 -5.10 -35.04
CA GLU A 181 -29.95 -6.13 -35.64
C GLU A 181 -28.57 -6.18 -34.99
N LYS A 182 -27.92 -5.03 -34.76
CA LYS A 182 -26.63 -4.97 -34.06
C LYS A 182 -26.74 -5.39 -32.60
N ILE A 183 -27.84 -5.04 -31.94
CA ILE A 183 -28.12 -5.49 -30.57
C ILE A 183 -28.25 -7.02 -30.52
N ALA A 184 -28.97 -7.61 -31.48
CA ALA A 184 -29.11 -9.06 -31.58
C ALA A 184 -27.77 -9.76 -31.87
N GLU A 185 -26.91 -9.15 -32.69
CA GLU A 185 -25.56 -9.64 -32.96
C GLU A 185 -24.66 -9.61 -31.71
N GLU A 186 -24.63 -8.50 -30.97
CA GLU A 186 -23.84 -8.42 -29.74
C GLU A 186 -24.36 -9.38 -28.66
N MET A 187 -25.69 -9.55 -28.58
CA MET A 187 -26.30 -10.49 -27.65
C MET A 187 -26.06 -11.95 -28.06
N SER A 188 -25.90 -12.29 -29.34
CA SER A 188 -25.64 -13.66 -29.78
C SER A 188 -24.25 -14.15 -29.37
N ARG A 189 -23.27 -13.23 -29.27
CA ARG A 189 -21.89 -13.52 -28.82
C ARG A 189 -21.80 -13.92 -27.35
N ILE A 190 -22.79 -13.58 -26.53
CA ILE A 190 -22.79 -13.92 -25.10
C ILE A 190 -23.28 -15.37 -24.95
N PRO A 191 -22.53 -16.27 -24.25
CA PRO A 191 -22.99 -17.63 -24.03
C PRO A 191 -24.29 -17.67 -23.20
N ASP A 192 -25.18 -18.61 -23.52
CA ASP A 192 -26.51 -18.68 -22.92
C ASP A 192 -26.50 -18.92 -21.41
N LYS A 193 -25.44 -19.58 -20.91
CA LYS A 193 -25.15 -19.73 -19.47
C LYS A 193 -25.11 -18.39 -18.73
N TYR A 194 -24.49 -17.36 -19.33
CA TYR A 194 -24.43 -16.02 -18.75
C TYR A 194 -25.78 -15.28 -18.88
N LYS A 195 -26.51 -15.47 -19.99
CA LYS A 195 -27.84 -14.87 -20.18
C LYS A 195 -28.88 -15.41 -19.22
N THR A 196 -28.93 -16.74 -19.08
CA THR A 196 -29.85 -17.44 -18.18
C THR A 196 -29.58 -17.09 -16.73
N ALA A 197 -28.30 -16.94 -16.36
CA ALA A 197 -27.93 -16.36 -15.08
C ALA A 197 -28.45 -14.92 -14.98
N ALA A 198 -28.08 -14.00 -15.87
CA ALA A 198 -28.45 -12.58 -15.76
C ALA A 198 -29.96 -12.30 -15.57
N LYS A 199 -30.84 -13.18 -16.11
CA LYS A 199 -32.29 -13.11 -15.93
C LYS A 199 -32.78 -13.51 -14.53
N LYS A 200 -32.05 -14.35 -13.80
CA LYS A 200 -32.36 -14.75 -12.43
C LYS A 200 -31.79 -13.74 -11.43
N LEU A 201 -32.62 -13.20 -10.54
CA LEU A 201 -32.17 -12.31 -9.46
C LEU A 201 -31.14 -13.06 -8.58
N ASN A 202 -29.97 -12.48 -8.36
CA ASN A 202 -28.86 -13.07 -7.58
C ASN A 202 -28.22 -14.36 -8.14
N SER A 203 -28.38 -14.62 -9.43
CA SER A 203 -27.65 -15.71 -10.08
C SER A 203 -26.15 -15.49 -10.03
N ARG A 204 -25.47 -16.61 -9.84
CA ARG A 204 -24.02 -16.75 -9.97
C ARG A 204 -23.78 -17.74 -11.10
N VAL A 205 -22.73 -17.52 -11.88
CA VAL A 205 -22.37 -18.41 -12.97
C VAL A 205 -21.26 -19.34 -12.47
N LEU A 206 -21.49 -20.65 -12.49
CA LEU A 206 -20.43 -21.61 -12.17
C LEU A 206 -19.39 -21.58 -13.30
N MET A 207 -18.11 -21.36 -13.01
CA MET A 207 -17.03 -21.51 -13.99
C MET A 207 -16.67 -23.00 -14.07
N ASN A 208 -16.82 -23.60 -15.24
CA ASN A 208 -16.57 -25.03 -15.43
C ASN A 208 -15.54 -25.22 -16.54
N GLU A 209 -14.56 -26.09 -16.30
CA GLU A 209 -13.49 -26.38 -17.26
C GLU A 209 -14.03 -27.02 -18.54
N ASP A 210 -15.10 -27.82 -18.44
CA ASP A 210 -15.78 -28.44 -19.60
C ASP A 210 -16.33 -27.40 -20.58
N ASP A 211 -16.70 -26.21 -20.09
CA ASP A 211 -17.18 -25.10 -20.93
C ASP A 211 -16.01 -24.26 -21.50
N GLY A 212 -14.77 -24.66 -21.23
CA GLY A 212 -13.57 -23.89 -21.56
C GLY A 212 -13.24 -22.77 -20.58
N ASP A 213 -13.95 -22.66 -19.44
CA ASP A 213 -13.68 -21.67 -18.40
C ASP A 213 -12.65 -22.21 -17.38
N HIS A 214 -11.43 -21.67 -17.42
CA HIS A 214 -10.35 -22.06 -16.53
C HIS A 214 -10.02 -20.95 -15.54
N TRP A 215 -9.69 -21.29 -14.30
CA TRP A 215 -9.41 -20.30 -13.27
C TRP A 215 -8.37 -20.74 -12.25
N LYS A 216 -7.72 -19.75 -11.64
CA LYS A 216 -6.76 -19.94 -10.55
C LYS A 216 -6.95 -18.87 -9.49
N ILE A 217 -7.13 -19.31 -8.25
CA ILE A 217 -7.04 -18.43 -7.09
C ILE A 217 -5.57 -18.30 -6.70
N ILE A 218 -5.12 -17.07 -6.59
CA ILE A 218 -3.75 -16.71 -6.21
C ILE A 218 -3.85 -16.08 -4.83
N THR A 219 -3.28 -16.74 -3.83
CA THR A 219 -3.24 -16.29 -2.44
C THR A 219 -1.81 -16.03 -1.98
N LEU A 220 -1.64 -15.25 -0.91
CA LEU A 220 -0.30 -15.03 -0.34
C LEU A 220 0.20 -16.27 0.42
N LYS A 221 -0.70 -17.01 1.06
CA LYS A 221 -0.43 -18.30 1.72
C LYS A 221 -1.02 -19.46 0.91
N GLU A 222 -0.24 -20.51 0.72
CA GLU A 222 -0.56 -21.62 -0.20
C GLU A 222 -1.50 -22.69 0.40
N ASP A 223 -1.77 -22.68 1.71
CA ASP A 223 -2.39 -23.81 2.43
C ASP A 223 -3.87 -23.62 2.81
N GLU A 224 -4.59 -22.64 2.24
CA GLU A 224 -6.01 -22.46 2.57
C GLU A 224 -6.93 -23.37 1.73
N ILE A 225 -7.40 -24.46 2.36
CA ILE A 225 -8.46 -25.34 1.84
C ILE A 225 -9.75 -24.54 1.50
N ASP A 226 -9.98 -23.44 2.22
CA ASP A 226 -11.14 -22.55 2.07
C ASP A 226 -11.03 -21.55 0.90
N GLY A 227 -9.97 -21.63 0.10
CA GLY A 227 -9.78 -20.84 -1.12
C GLY A 227 -9.25 -19.42 -0.89
N PHE A 228 -10.01 -18.55 -0.21
CA PHE A 228 -9.61 -17.15 0.01
C PHE A 228 -9.02 -16.90 1.40
N GLU A 229 -7.84 -16.27 1.41
CA GLU A 229 -7.13 -15.83 2.61
C GLU A 229 -7.81 -14.61 3.26
N GLU A 230 -7.65 -14.45 4.58
CA GLU A 230 -7.95 -13.17 5.23
C GLU A 230 -7.06 -12.03 4.66
N PRO A 231 -7.62 -10.85 4.38
CA PRO A 231 -6.86 -9.75 3.80
C PRO A 231 -5.85 -9.22 4.82
N GLY A 232 -4.58 -9.10 4.44
CA GLY A 232 -3.54 -8.58 5.35
C GLY A 232 -3.81 -7.17 5.87
N MET A 233 -4.61 -6.36 5.16
CA MET A 233 -5.04 -5.04 5.61
C MET A 233 -5.94 -5.08 6.85
N GLN A 234 -6.55 -6.22 7.18
CA GLN A 234 -7.37 -6.39 8.38
C GLN A 234 -6.63 -5.96 9.66
N ALA A 235 -5.30 -6.15 9.70
CA ALA A 235 -4.48 -5.78 10.84
C ALA A 235 -4.53 -4.27 11.17
N ILE A 236 -4.90 -3.42 10.22
CA ILE A 236 -4.95 -1.95 10.39
C ILE A 236 -6.37 -1.37 10.25
N PHE A 237 -7.42 -2.20 10.16
CA PHE A 237 -8.79 -1.70 10.05
C PHE A 237 -9.22 -0.82 11.23
N GLU A 238 -8.84 -1.20 12.45
CA GLU A 238 -9.09 -0.39 13.65
C GLU A 238 -8.33 0.94 13.60
N ASP A 239 -7.09 0.92 13.14
CA ASP A 239 -6.25 2.11 13.06
C ASP A 239 -6.77 3.09 11.99
N ILE A 240 -7.29 2.59 10.86
CA ILE A 240 -7.91 3.42 9.81
C ILE A 240 -9.19 4.08 10.32
N GLU A 241 -10.06 3.34 11.02
CA GLU A 241 -11.28 3.93 11.59
C GLU A 241 -10.96 4.94 12.70
N LEU A 242 -9.97 4.65 13.55
CA LEU A 242 -9.50 5.61 14.55
C LEU A 242 -8.97 6.90 13.88
N TRP A 243 -8.24 6.78 12.77
CA TRP A 243 -7.78 7.95 12.02
C TRP A 243 -8.94 8.79 11.49
N ASP A 244 -9.97 8.16 10.96
CA ASP A 244 -11.19 8.84 10.50
C ASP A 244 -11.92 9.52 11.67
N MET A 245 -12.09 8.84 12.79
CA MET A 245 -12.73 9.41 13.99
C MET A 245 -11.95 10.63 14.52
N LEU A 246 -10.62 10.58 14.53
CA LEU A 246 -9.80 11.73 14.93
C LEU A 246 -9.97 12.90 13.96
N LYS A 247 -10.11 12.65 12.66
CA LYS A 247 -10.39 13.70 11.67
C LYS A 247 -11.80 14.27 11.82
N ASP A 248 -12.79 13.42 12.03
CA ASP A 248 -14.18 13.84 12.22
C ASP A 248 -14.33 14.66 13.52
N GLY A 249 -13.61 14.27 14.57
CA GLY A 249 -13.50 15.05 15.80
C GLY A 249 -12.91 16.43 15.57
N ASP A 250 -11.82 16.50 14.80
CA ASP A 250 -11.23 17.77 14.37
C ASP A 250 -12.20 18.62 13.56
N TRP A 251 -12.81 18.06 12.52
CA TRP A 251 -13.83 18.76 11.73
C TRP A 251 -14.97 19.28 12.59
N THR A 252 -15.41 18.48 13.55
CA THR A 252 -16.45 18.86 14.51
C THR A 252 -15.97 20.04 15.36
N ILE A 253 -14.75 20.00 15.89
CA ILE A 253 -14.21 21.09 16.70
C ILE A 253 -14.00 22.36 15.86
N ALA A 254 -13.47 22.27 14.64
CA ALA A 254 -13.37 23.40 13.71
C ALA A 254 -14.75 23.99 13.40
N PHE A 255 -15.74 23.14 13.17
CA PHE A 255 -17.12 23.57 12.97
C PHE A 255 -17.62 24.35 14.19
N HIS A 256 -17.43 23.84 15.40
CA HIS A 256 -17.85 24.52 16.63
C HIS A 256 -17.09 25.82 16.91
N ILE A 257 -15.79 25.90 16.58
CA ILE A 257 -15.02 27.15 16.64
C ILE A 257 -15.58 28.18 15.66
N LYS A 258 -15.89 27.77 14.42
CA LYS A 258 -16.48 28.65 13.39
C LYS A 258 -17.80 29.26 13.85
N TYR A 259 -18.61 28.49 14.60
CA TYR A 259 -19.87 28.97 15.14
C TYR A 259 -19.77 29.54 16.56
N LEU A 260 -18.55 29.58 17.14
CA LEU A 260 -18.23 30.10 18.47
C LEU A 260 -19.22 29.60 19.54
N ILE A 261 -18.92 28.50 20.23
CA ILE A 261 -19.74 28.08 21.38
C ILE A 261 -19.72 29.21 22.43
N GLN A 262 -20.86 29.85 22.59
CA GLN A 262 -21.07 30.90 23.59
C GLN A 262 -21.79 30.30 24.78
N GLN A 263 -21.09 30.23 25.92
CA GLN A 263 -21.74 29.92 27.19
C GLN A 263 -22.35 31.22 27.73
N VAL A 264 -23.67 31.23 27.85
CA VAL A 264 -24.41 32.30 28.53
C VAL A 264 -24.76 31.81 29.92
N SER A 265 -24.16 32.44 30.92
CA SER A 265 -24.52 32.23 32.32
C SER A 265 -25.37 33.40 32.79
N ALA A 266 -26.51 33.13 33.42
CA ALA A 266 -27.43 34.12 33.96
C ALA A 266 -27.71 33.82 35.44
N GLY A 267 -27.43 34.78 36.31
CA GLY A 267 -27.66 34.68 37.75
C GLY A 267 -26.87 35.71 38.55
N GLU A 268 -27.34 36.05 39.75
CA GLU A 268 -26.58 36.91 40.66
C GLU A 268 -25.44 36.11 41.31
N PRO A 269 -24.24 36.70 41.53
CA PRO A 269 -23.22 36.09 42.36
C PRO A 269 -23.74 36.05 43.80
N THR A 270 -24.24 34.88 44.21
CA THR A 270 -24.74 34.71 45.57
C THR A 270 -23.64 34.97 46.60
N ARG A 271 -23.88 35.90 47.53
CA ARG A 271 -23.35 35.75 48.89
C ARG A 271 -24.11 34.59 49.55
N GLU A 272 -23.37 33.64 50.10
CA GLU A 272 -23.82 32.50 50.92
C GLU A 272 -25.34 32.20 50.94
N GLY A 273 -25.75 31.14 50.24
CA GLY A 273 -26.91 30.33 50.65
C GLY A 273 -28.26 30.52 49.93
N GLN A 274 -28.47 31.51 49.07
CA GLN A 274 -29.75 31.68 48.35
C GLN A 274 -29.63 31.47 46.84
N LYS A 275 -29.93 30.28 46.30
CA LYS A 275 -29.84 30.02 44.85
C LYS A 275 -30.69 31.03 44.04
N PRO A 276 -30.09 32.01 43.34
CA PRO A 276 -30.83 32.98 42.55
C PRO A 276 -31.09 32.34 41.19
N TYR A 277 -32.20 31.61 41.08
CA TYR A 277 -32.60 31.06 39.79
C TYR A 277 -33.22 32.19 38.95
N PRO A 278 -32.74 32.43 37.71
CA PRO A 278 -33.35 33.41 36.83
C PRO A 278 -34.81 33.05 36.54
N LEU A 279 -35.68 34.07 36.39
CA LEU A 279 -37.07 33.84 35.98
C LEU A 279 -37.11 33.09 34.64
N LYS A 280 -38.03 32.12 34.51
CA LYS A 280 -38.21 31.34 33.26
C LYS A 280 -38.44 32.23 32.04
N SER A 281 -39.11 33.37 32.20
CA SER A 281 -39.33 34.35 31.12
C SER A 281 -38.03 34.99 30.61
N ALA A 282 -37.07 35.26 31.50
CA ALA A 282 -35.76 35.79 31.14
C ALA A 282 -34.95 34.75 30.32
N LEU A 283 -34.98 33.48 30.73
CA LEU A 283 -34.35 32.38 29.99
C LEU A 283 -34.91 32.23 28.57
N VAL A 284 -36.25 32.34 28.41
CA VAL A 284 -36.91 32.25 27.09
C VAL A 284 -36.57 33.45 26.20
N ASN A 285 -36.44 34.65 26.77
CA ASN A 285 -36.04 35.84 26.01
C ASN A 285 -34.59 35.75 25.55
N ILE A 286 -33.69 35.34 26.44
CA ILE A 286 -32.28 35.04 26.12
C ILE A 286 -32.24 34.01 24.99
N GLU A 287 -32.94 32.88 25.12
CA GLU A 287 -32.98 31.84 24.08
C GLU A 287 -33.50 32.37 22.72
N LYS A 288 -34.53 33.21 22.71
CA LYS A 288 -35.07 33.83 21.48
C LYS A 288 -34.11 34.81 20.84
N GLU A 289 -33.35 35.57 21.63
CA GLU A 289 -32.32 36.48 21.12
C GLU A 289 -31.14 35.72 20.52
N TRP A 290 -30.76 34.58 21.11
CA TRP A 290 -29.67 33.72 20.63
C TRP A 290 -30.02 32.80 19.47
N LYS A 291 -31.30 32.42 19.32
CA LYS A 291 -31.78 31.66 18.15
C LYS A 291 -31.77 32.49 16.86
N LYS A 292 -31.66 33.82 16.96
CA LYS A 292 -31.43 34.66 15.77
C LYS A 292 -29.97 34.48 15.35
N PRO A 293 -29.68 34.14 14.08
CA PRO A 293 -28.32 33.99 13.59
C PRO A 293 -27.66 35.38 13.47
N ASN A 294 -27.34 35.98 14.61
CA ASN A 294 -26.76 37.30 14.69
C ASN A 294 -25.24 37.16 14.55
N ARG A 295 -24.72 37.58 13.39
CA ARG A 295 -23.30 37.91 13.17
C ARG A 295 -22.87 39.19 13.93
N SER A 296 -23.53 39.53 15.03
CA SER A 296 -23.33 40.81 15.71
C SER A 296 -22.06 40.78 16.57
N LEU A 297 -21.15 41.71 16.28
CA LEU A 297 -19.88 41.88 17.01
C LEU A 297 -20.06 42.35 18.47
N TYR A 298 -21.24 42.88 18.82
CA TYR A 298 -21.51 43.49 20.10
C TYR A 298 -22.78 42.90 20.70
N TRP A 299 -22.69 42.49 21.97
CA TRP A 299 -23.81 42.05 22.79
C TRP A 299 -23.90 42.96 24.01
N PHE A 300 -25.07 43.55 24.23
CA PHE A 300 -25.34 44.37 25.40
C PHE A 300 -26.16 43.53 26.38
N THR A 301 -25.63 43.35 27.58
CA THR A 301 -26.23 42.48 28.60
C THR A 301 -26.40 43.18 29.92
N ASP A 302 -27.35 42.68 30.70
CA ASP A 302 -27.42 43.01 32.12
C ASP A 302 -26.21 42.44 32.88
N TRP A 303 -25.88 43.06 34.01
CA TRP A 303 -24.76 42.68 34.89
C TRP A 303 -24.86 41.26 35.49
N THR A 304 -26.05 40.65 35.42
CA THR A 304 -26.32 39.26 35.84
C THR A 304 -26.01 38.24 34.76
N GLN A 305 -25.65 38.67 33.56
CA GLN A 305 -25.36 37.81 32.42
C GLN A 305 -23.88 37.89 32.05
N LYS A 306 -23.25 36.73 31.86
CA LYS A 306 -21.87 36.63 31.39
C LYS A 306 -21.84 35.69 30.18
N ALA A 307 -21.48 36.24 29.02
CA ALA A 307 -21.05 35.46 27.86
C ALA A 307 -19.58 35.12 28.00
N GLN A 308 -19.26 33.85 27.81
CA GLN A 308 -17.90 33.42 27.60
C GLN A 308 -17.84 32.58 26.32
N PHE A 309 -16.92 32.95 25.45
CA PHE A 309 -16.52 32.09 24.34
C PHE A 309 -15.69 30.95 24.89
N ILE A 310 -16.15 29.72 24.68
CA ILE A 310 -15.36 28.53 25.01
C ILE A 310 -14.51 28.22 23.78
N PHE A 311 -13.22 28.56 23.86
CA PHE A 311 -12.26 28.08 22.89
C PHE A 311 -11.76 26.70 23.34
N PRO A 312 -11.83 25.68 22.47
CA PRO A 312 -11.22 24.40 22.76
C PRO A 312 -9.69 24.58 22.85
N ASP A 313 -9.05 23.74 23.68
CA ASP A 313 -7.61 23.79 23.85
C ASP A 313 -6.89 23.60 22.49
N PRO A 314 -5.98 24.50 22.09
CA PRO A 314 -5.22 24.37 20.85
C PRO A 314 -4.40 23.07 20.77
N THR A 315 -4.09 22.43 21.90
CA THR A 315 -3.42 21.12 21.91
C THR A 315 -4.21 20.03 21.19
N ILE A 316 -5.53 20.20 21.07
CA ILE A 316 -6.37 19.25 20.33
C ILE A 316 -5.96 19.20 18.86
N TRP A 317 -5.47 20.29 18.26
CA TRP A 317 -5.00 20.33 16.86
C TRP A 317 -3.57 19.82 16.66
N SER A 318 -2.93 19.32 17.72
CA SER A 318 -1.55 18.84 17.62
C SER A 318 -1.45 17.63 16.67
N PRO A 319 -0.44 17.60 15.78
CA PRO A 319 -0.23 16.49 14.86
C PRO A 319 0.17 15.19 15.58
N ASN A 320 0.73 15.30 16.79
CA ASN A 320 1.22 14.18 17.60
C ASN A 320 0.14 13.12 17.89
N LYS A 321 -1.14 13.49 17.89
CA LYS A 321 -2.24 12.54 18.09
C LYS A 321 -2.41 11.56 16.92
N TYR A 322 -2.00 11.93 15.71
CA TYR A 322 -2.07 11.08 14.52
C TYR A 322 -0.85 10.17 14.39
N GLU A 323 0.28 10.57 14.97
CA GLU A 323 1.58 9.92 14.78
C GLU A 323 1.54 8.42 15.15
N ALA A 324 0.88 8.06 16.26
CA ALA A 324 0.78 6.67 16.69
C ALA A 324 0.02 5.80 15.68
N VAL A 325 -1.03 6.34 15.06
CA VAL A 325 -1.90 5.66 14.10
C VAL A 325 -1.22 5.57 12.73
N GLU A 326 -0.66 6.67 12.26
CA GLU A 326 0.12 6.73 11.02
C GLU A 326 1.29 5.76 11.08
N ASN A 327 2.03 5.71 12.20
CA ASN A 327 3.12 4.77 12.37
C ASN A 327 2.69 3.30 12.29
N ARG A 328 1.48 2.94 12.74
CA ARG A 328 0.97 1.56 12.60
C ARG A 328 0.61 1.23 11.16
N ILE A 329 -0.06 2.15 10.46
CA ILE A 329 -0.40 2.02 9.03
C ILE A 329 0.89 1.87 8.20
N LEU A 330 1.90 2.68 8.50
CA LEU A 330 3.20 2.63 7.83
C LEU A 330 3.98 1.35 8.11
N ARG A 331 3.98 0.88 9.38
CA ARG A 331 4.57 -0.41 9.76
C ARG A 331 3.91 -1.58 9.02
N TRP A 332 2.60 -1.55 8.80
CA TRP A 332 1.90 -2.55 7.99
C TRP A 332 2.33 -2.54 6.52
N ALA A 333 2.49 -1.34 5.94
CA ALA A 333 3.01 -1.21 4.58
C ALA A 333 4.47 -1.68 4.47
N GLY A 334 5.23 -1.62 5.57
CA GLY A 334 6.67 -1.87 5.60
C GLY A 334 7.49 -0.66 5.16
N ILE A 335 6.85 0.51 5.04
CA ILE A 335 7.46 1.77 4.64
C ILE A 335 7.74 2.58 5.90
N SER A 336 8.97 3.06 6.05
CA SER A 336 9.34 3.91 7.19
C SER A 336 8.81 5.33 6.99
N LEU A 337 8.37 5.98 8.07
CA LEU A 337 8.08 7.43 8.11
C LEU A 337 9.25 8.25 7.54
N ALA A 338 10.49 7.81 7.76
CA ALA A 338 11.70 8.45 7.23
C ALA A 338 11.76 8.48 5.69
N LEU A 339 11.15 7.51 5.00
CA LEU A 339 11.09 7.51 3.53
C LEU A 339 10.03 8.49 3.00
N ILE A 340 8.99 8.79 3.78
CA ILE A 340 7.87 9.64 3.36
C ILE A 340 8.08 11.09 3.78
N GLN A 341 8.57 11.33 5.00
CA GLN A 341 8.72 12.66 5.59
C GLN A 341 10.16 13.19 5.53
N GLY A 342 11.15 12.36 5.18
CA GLY A 342 12.55 12.77 5.08
C GLY A 342 13.23 13.14 6.41
N THR A 343 12.52 13.00 7.54
CA THR A 343 12.98 13.43 8.87
C THR A 343 13.22 12.24 9.81
N GLY A 344 14.39 12.18 10.45
CA GLY A 344 14.59 11.50 11.73
C GLY A 344 15.02 10.02 11.73
N GLY A 345 15.43 9.43 10.62
CA GLY A 345 15.92 8.04 10.60
C GLY A 345 17.43 7.93 10.81
N THR A 346 17.89 7.33 11.92
CA THR A 346 19.23 6.73 11.97
C THR A 346 19.32 5.70 10.84
N TYR A 347 20.38 5.74 10.03
CA TYR A 347 20.56 4.90 8.82
C TYR A 347 20.24 3.41 9.05
N SER A 348 20.55 2.90 10.25
CA SER A 348 20.28 1.53 10.68
C SER A 348 18.79 1.16 10.73
N VAL A 349 17.92 2.07 11.18
CA VAL A 349 16.47 1.84 11.27
C VAL A 349 15.82 1.92 9.89
N GLY A 350 16.28 2.84 9.05
CA GLY A 350 15.87 2.93 7.64
C GLY A 350 16.20 1.64 6.88
N TYR A 351 17.43 1.14 7.03
CA TYR A 351 17.90 -0.08 6.37
C TYR A 351 17.09 -1.32 6.74
N LEU A 352 16.73 -1.50 8.02
CA LEU A 352 15.93 -2.64 8.46
C LEU A 352 14.51 -2.60 7.87
N ASN A 353 13.90 -1.42 7.76
CA ASN A 353 12.58 -1.26 7.15
C ASN A 353 12.62 -1.49 5.63
N ILE A 354 13.64 -0.98 4.94
CA ILE A 354 13.84 -1.25 3.50
C ILE A 354 14.00 -2.76 3.27
N LYS A 355 14.78 -3.47 4.09
CA LYS A 355 14.90 -4.93 4.00
C LYS A 355 13.56 -5.67 4.18
N ARG A 356 12.72 -5.21 5.10
CA ARG A 356 11.37 -5.78 5.29
C ARG A 356 10.50 -5.54 4.06
N LEU A 357 10.54 -4.34 3.47
CA LEU A 357 9.84 -4.03 2.23
C LEU A 357 10.32 -4.93 1.08
N ILE A 358 11.64 -5.08 0.90
CA ILE A 358 12.23 -5.95 -0.12
C ILE A 358 11.78 -7.40 0.08
N ALA A 359 11.79 -7.92 1.32
CA ALA A 359 11.32 -9.27 1.60
C ALA A 359 9.83 -9.47 1.25
N LYS A 360 8.98 -8.48 1.56
CA LYS A 360 7.56 -8.48 1.21
C LYS A 360 7.38 -8.46 -0.32
N VAL A 361 8.08 -7.58 -1.02
CA VAL A 361 8.08 -7.49 -2.49
C VAL A 361 8.53 -8.81 -3.13
N ASN A 362 9.62 -9.41 -2.65
CA ASN A 362 10.13 -10.68 -3.17
C ASN A 362 9.15 -11.84 -2.94
N THR A 363 8.43 -11.82 -1.81
CA THR A 363 7.37 -12.81 -1.55
C THR A 363 6.26 -12.69 -2.59
N ILE A 364 5.78 -11.47 -2.86
CA ILE A 364 4.75 -11.21 -3.88
C ILE A 364 5.25 -11.63 -5.27
N ARG A 365 6.46 -11.21 -5.66
CA ARG A 365 7.10 -11.59 -6.93
C ARG A 365 7.17 -13.09 -7.11
N ARG A 366 7.56 -13.83 -6.07
CA ARG A 366 7.62 -15.31 -6.10
C ARG A 366 6.27 -15.95 -6.35
N ILE A 367 5.22 -15.44 -5.70
CA ILE A 367 3.85 -15.97 -5.85
C ILE A 367 3.31 -15.67 -7.25
N VAL A 368 3.50 -14.44 -7.74
CA VAL A 368 3.10 -14.05 -9.09
C VAL A 368 3.85 -14.84 -10.15
N LYS A 369 5.17 -15.01 -9.98
CA LYS A 369 6.01 -15.89 -10.82
C LYS A 369 5.41 -17.28 -10.89
N ARG A 370 5.16 -17.91 -9.74
CA ARG A 370 4.59 -19.27 -9.68
C ARG A 370 3.23 -19.35 -10.36
N ALA A 371 2.33 -18.41 -10.06
CA ALA A 371 0.98 -18.42 -10.61
C ALA A 371 0.97 -18.29 -12.14
N LEU A 372 1.84 -17.46 -12.68
CA LEU A 372 1.97 -17.29 -14.13
C LEU A 372 2.72 -18.46 -14.78
N GLU A 373 3.74 -19.04 -14.12
CA GLU A 373 4.38 -20.27 -14.61
C GLU A 373 3.40 -21.45 -14.61
N GLU A 374 2.51 -21.56 -13.62
CA GLU A 374 1.40 -22.52 -13.62
C GLU A 374 0.42 -22.25 -14.77
N PHE A 375 0.07 -20.98 -15.02
CA PHE A 375 -0.75 -20.60 -16.19
C PHE A 375 -0.09 -20.98 -17.52
N TYR A 376 1.23 -20.82 -17.68
CA TYR A 376 1.91 -21.24 -18.90
C TYR A 376 2.09 -22.76 -19.02
N ARG A 377 1.96 -23.50 -17.92
CA ARG A 377 1.99 -24.97 -17.90
C ARG A 377 0.63 -25.61 -18.17
N GLU A 378 -0.43 -24.83 -18.25
CA GLU A 378 -1.76 -25.34 -18.54
C GLU A 378 -1.81 -25.92 -19.97
N PRO A 379 -2.40 -27.12 -20.17
CA PRO A 379 -2.50 -27.74 -21.50
C PRO A 379 -3.24 -26.88 -22.53
N SER A 380 -4.06 -25.93 -22.06
CA SER A 380 -4.74 -24.95 -22.91
C SER A 380 -3.83 -23.81 -23.42
N VAL A 381 -2.66 -23.64 -22.82
CA VAL A 381 -1.72 -22.54 -23.13
C VAL A 381 -0.44 -23.08 -23.77
N ILE A 382 -0.12 -24.35 -23.52
CA ILE A 382 1.03 -25.02 -24.12
C ILE A 382 0.79 -25.25 -25.62
N LEU A 383 1.77 -24.89 -26.44
CA LEU A 383 1.81 -25.29 -27.84
C LEU A 383 1.98 -26.82 -27.91
N GLU A 384 1.08 -27.55 -28.60
CA GLU A 384 0.95 -29.02 -28.57
C GLU A 384 2.24 -29.81 -28.88
N GLU A 385 3.29 -29.16 -29.40
CA GLU A 385 4.60 -29.76 -29.72
C GLU A 385 5.77 -29.32 -28.82
N SER A 386 5.53 -28.56 -27.74
CA SER A 386 6.59 -28.05 -26.87
C SER A 386 6.41 -28.39 -25.39
N ASP A 387 7.29 -29.22 -24.85
CA ASP A 387 7.48 -29.43 -23.39
C ASP A 387 8.12 -28.21 -22.68
N ARG A 388 8.18 -27.05 -23.34
CA ARG A 388 8.92 -25.87 -22.86
C ARG A 388 7.99 -24.67 -22.75
N TYR A 389 7.89 -24.14 -21.55
CA TYR A 389 7.16 -22.91 -21.22
C TYR A 389 8.15 -21.80 -20.81
N PRO A 390 7.77 -20.53 -20.95
CA PRO A 390 8.57 -19.41 -20.49
C PRO A 390 8.75 -19.43 -18.97
N SER A 391 9.95 -19.06 -18.50
CA SER A 391 10.18 -18.76 -17.09
C SER A 391 10.11 -17.26 -16.86
N ILE A 392 9.57 -16.89 -15.71
CA ILE A 392 9.41 -15.50 -15.33
C ILE A 392 10.57 -15.11 -14.46
N LYS A 393 11.18 -13.97 -14.79
CA LYS A 393 12.23 -13.38 -13.99
C LYS A 393 11.81 -11.98 -13.57
N PHE A 394 12.22 -11.65 -12.36
CA PHE A 394 12.15 -10.30 -11.86
C PHE A 394 13.58 -9.84 -11.63
N ASP A 395 13.92 -8.66 -12.12
CA ASP A 395 15.21 -8.07 -11.82
C ASP A 395 15.28 -7.74 -10.32
N GLU A 396 16.12 -8.48 -9.59
CA GLU A 396 16.40 -8.27 -8.17
C GLU A 396 17.30 -7.04 -7.95
N GLN A 397 18.00 -6.59 -8.98
CA GLN A 397 18.92 -5.46 -8.91
C GLN A 397 18.18 -4.13 -8.78
N MET A 398 16.98 -4.01 -9.37
CA MET A 398 16.11 -2.83 -9.27
C MET A 398 15.71 -2.48 -7.82
N LEU A 399 15.79 -3.43 -6.89
CA LEU A 399 15.46 -3.22 -5.48
C LEU A 399 16.67 -2.80 -4.63
N LYS A 400 17.89 -2.85 -5.17
CA LYS A 400 19.13 -2.52 -4.45
C LYS A 400 19.50 -1.06 -4.67
N GLU A 401 20.10 -0.46 -3.63
CA GLU A 401 20.73 0.84 -3.79
C GLU A 401 21.93 0.73 -4.77
N PRO A 402 22.10 1.69 -5.70
CA PRO A 402 23.18 1.66 -6.69
C PRO A 402 24.58 1.50 -6.07
N ARG A 403 24.80 2.06 -4.87
CA ARG A 403 26.07 1.92 -4.14
C ARG A 403 26.36 0.48 -3.72
N GLN A 404 25.36 -0.22 -3.20
CA GLN A 404 25.51 -1.62 -2.78
C GLN A 404 25.75 -2.52 -3.98
N LEU A 405 25.10 -2.21 -5.11
CA LEU A 405 25.30 -2.92 -6.37
C LEU A 405 26.72 -2.69 -6.93
N LEU A 406 27.22 -1.45 -6.89
CA LEU A 406 28.61 -1.13 -7.23
C LEU A 406 29.62 -1.88 -6.36
N ASP A 407 29.41 -1.92 -5.05
CA ASP A 407 30.32 -2.63 -4.13
C ASP A 407 30.31 -4.14 -4.37
N GLN A 408 29.14 -4.74 -4.65
CA GLN A 408 29.02 -6.16 -5.00
C GLN A 408 29.73 -6.48 -6.31
N ILE A 409 29.49 -5.68 -7.35
CA ILE A 409 30.13 -5.91 -8.65
C ILE A 409 31.64 -5.67 -8.56
N ARG A 410 32.08 -4.62 -7.85
CA ARG A 410 33.50 -4.37 -7.59
C ARG A 410 34.15 -5.56 -6.90
N PHE A 411 33.51 -6.12 -5.87
CA PHE A 411 33.99 -7.32 -5.20
C PHE A 411 34.08 -8.51 -6.16
N LEU A 412 33.02 -8.80 -6.92
CA LEU A 412 33.00 -9.94 -7.85
C LEU A 412 34.05 -9.82 -8.98
N VAL A 413 34.26 -8.61 -9.51
CA VAL A 413 35.29 -8.33 -10.52
C VAL A 413 36.69 -8.44 -9.92
N GLN A 414 36.91 -7.90 -8.72
CA GLN A 414 38.20 -7.98 -8.02
C GLN A 414 38.60 -9.42 -7.69
N GLN A 415 37.62 -10.28 -7.36
CA GLN A 415 37.84 -11.70 -7.10
C GLN A 415 37.89 -12.55 -8.38
N GLY A 416 37.69 -11.94 -9.56
CA GLY A 416 37.70 -12.66 -10.84
C GLY A 416 36.52 -13.61 -11.03
N LEU A 417 35.44 -13.46 -10.25
CA LEU A 417 34.24 -14.31 -10.34
C LEU A 417 33.26 -13.84 -11.42
N LEU A 418 33.38 -12.57 -11.85
CA LEU A 418 32.51 -11.97 -12.85
C LEU A 418 33.36 -11.38 -13.98
N ASP A 419 33.03 -11.75 -15.21
CA ASP A 419 33.63 -11.15 -16.39
C ASP A 419 33.28 -9.67 -16.49
N ASN A 420 34.24 -8.87 -16.96
CA ASN A 420 34.04 -7.43 -17.17
C ASN A 420 32.89 -7.14 -18.14
N GLN A 421 32.61 -8.05 -19.08
CA GLN A 421 31.48 -7.91 -19.99
C GLN A 421 30.14 -8.03 -19.25
N SER A 422 29.97 -9.09 -18.46
CA SER A 422 28.77 -9.31 -17.66
C SER A 422 28.58 -8.22 -16.59
N ALA A 423 29.69 -7.69 -16.06
CA ALA A 423 29.65 -6.54 -15.15
C ALA A 423 29.11 -5.27 -15.83
N LEU A 424 29.52 -4.99 -17.07
CA LEU A 424 29.05 -3.84 -17.83
C LEU A 424 27.58 -3.98 -18.25
N GLU A 425 27.19 -5.17 -18.71
CA GLU A 425 25.80 -5.49 -19.07
C GLU A 425 24.88 -5.35 -17.84
N GLY A 426 25.35 -5.72 -16.64
CA GLY A 426 24.62 -5.52 -15.38
C GLY A 426 24.36 -4.06 -15.00
N PHE A 427 25.11 -3.10 -15.55
CA PHE A 427 24.85 -1.66 -15.39
C PHE A 427 24.03 -1.06 -16.53
N GLY A 428 23.55 -1.88 -17.47
CA GLY A 428 22.83 -1.42 -18.66
C GLY A 428 23.74 -0.81 -19.72
N TYR A 429 25.05 -1.05 -19.67
CA TYR A 429 25.96 -0.61 -20.72
C TYR A 429 26.23 -1.74 -21.71
N GLU A 430 26.17 -1.43 -23.01
CA GLU A 430 26.60 -2.36 -24.04
C GLU A 430 28.13 -2.51 -24.00
N ALA A 431 28.60 -3.73 -23.73
CA ALA A 431 30.03 -4.01 -23.61
C ALA A 431 30.81 -3.74 -24.91
N ARG A 432 30.14 -3.80 -26.07
CA ARG A 432 30.72 -3.50 -27.38
C ARG A 432 31.08 -2.02 -27.49
N ASP A 433 30.13 -1.14 -27.20
CA ASP A 433 30.30 0.31 -27.25
C ASP A 433 31.40 0.82 -26.31
N ILE A 434 31.51 0.22 -25.12
CA ILE A 434 32.56 0.58 -24.16
C ILE A 434 33.92 0.07 -24.63
N LYS A 435 33.98 -1.11 -25.24
CA LYS A 435 35.22 -1.63 -25.81
C LYS A 435 35.70 -0.76 -26.96
N GLU A 436 34.79 -0.32 -27.83
CA GLU A 436 35.07 0.60 -28.92
C GLU A 436 35.53 1.96 -28.40
N ARG A 437 34.80 2.57 -27.45
CA ARG A 437 35.23 3.80 -26.77
C ARG A 437 36.59 3.67 -26.12
N LYS A 438 36.89 2.57 -25.42
CA LYS A 438 38.22 2.33 -24.83
C LYS A 438 39.32 2.12 -25.87
N GLN A 439 38.99 1.55 -27.02
CA GLN A 439 39.93 1.41 -28.13
C GLN A 439 40.21 2.76 -28.81
N GLU A 440 39.18 3.59 -28.96
CA GLU A 440 39.29 4.98 -29.42
C GLU A 440 40.07 5.82 -28.42
N GLU A 441 39.78 5.72 -27.12
CA GLU A 441 40.55 6.36 -26.05
C GLU A 441 42.01 5.91 -26.07
N ARG A 442 42.31 4.62 -26.25
CA ARG A 442 43.70 4.15 -26.39
C ARG A 442 44.41 4.70 -27.63
N LYS A 443 43.69 4.88 -28.73
CA LYS A 443 44.21 5.51 -29.95
C LYS A 443 44.43 7.01 -29.73
N ALA A 444 43.50 7.67 -29.03
CA ALA A 444 43.54 9.08 -28.66
C ALA A 444 44.43 9.37 -27.44
N GLN A 445 44.91 8.37 -26.70
CA GLN A 445 45.77 8.51 -25.53
C GLN A 445 47.16 9.07 -25.90
N LYS A 446 47.50 9.08 -27.19
CA LYS A 446 48.64 9.83 -27.72
C LYS A 446 48.39 11.34 -27.76
N ASP A 447 47.14 11.76 -27.88
CA ASP A 447 46.71 13.17 -28.00
C ASP A 447 46.12 13.72 -26.69
N TRP A 448 45.56 12.85 -25.85
CA TRP A 448 45.02 13.14 -24.52
C TRP A 448 45.85 12.43 -23.45
N LEU A 449 46.92 13.10 -23.01
CA LEU A 449 47.53 12.78 -21.72
C LEU A 449 46.53 13.15 -20.61
N PRO A 450 46.23 12.26 -19.65
CA PRO A 450 45.43 12.65 -18.50
C PRO A 450 46.13 13.80 -17.78
N LEU A 451 45.39 14.89 -17.50
CA LEU A 451 45.90 16.05 -16.75
C LEU A 451 46.55 15.67 -15.40
N TYR A 452 46.25 14.47 -14.89
CA TYR A 452 46.91 13.90 -13.73
C TYR A 452 47.36 12.46 -14.01
N ASN A 453 48.67 12.29 -14.12
CA ASN A 453 49.32 10.99 -14.03
C ASN A 453 49.64 10.76 -12.54
N SER A 454 49.00 9.77 -11.91
CA SER A 454 49.19 9.45 -10.47
C SER A 454 50.60 8.98 -10.09
N GLY A 455 51.52 8.89 -11.07
CA GLY A 455 52.94 8.59 -10.88
C GLY A 455 53.88 9.81 -10.93
N THR A 456 53.39 11.00 -11.26
CA THR A 456 54.16 12.25 -11.09
C THR A 456 53.75 12.88 -9.78
N GLY A 457 54.62 12.75 -8.77
CA GLY A 457 54.48 13.46 -7.51
C GLY A 457 54.20 14.94 -7.74
N LEU A 458 53.41 15.52 -6.84
CA LEU A 458 53.18 16.97 -6.76
C LEU A 458 54.48 17.72 -7.06
N PRO A 459 54.48 18.75 -7.95
CA PRO A 459 55.61 19.65 -8.03
C PRO A 459 55.68 20.40 -6.69
N VAL A 460 56.51 19.87 -5.80
CA VAL A 460 57.03 20.59 -4.65
C VAL A 460 57.89 21.73 -5.22
N SER A 461 57.51 22.95 -4.84
CA SER A 461 58.28 24.20 -4.87
C SER A 461 58.85 24.68 -6.21
N MET A 462 58.23 25.72 -6.77
CA MET A 462 59.00 26.87 -7.25
C MET A 462 59.18 27.82 -6.06
N ASP A 463 60.28 27.70 -5.32
CA ASP A 463 61.07 28.88 -4.95
C ASP A 463 62.46 28.48 -4.40
N SER A 464 63.47 29.26 -4.79
CA SER A 464 64.85 29.30 -4.31
C SER A 464 65.81 28.13 -4.62
N GLY A 465 66.71 28.39 -5.57
CA GLY A 465 68.15 28.38 -5.28
C GLY A 465 68.89 27.04 -5.15
N GLN A 466 69.64 26.72 -6.21
CA GLN A 466 70.90 25.97 -6.21
C GLN A 466 70.92 24.43 -6.05
N GLU A 467 71.84 23.89 -6.86
CA GLU A 467 72.54 22.61 -6.78
C GLU A 467 72.06 21.37 -7.57
N ARG A 468 73.06 20.88 -8.30
CA ARG A 468 73.20 19.83 -9.32
C ARG A 468 72.52 18.49 -9.00
N LEU A 469 71.92 17.91 -10.04
CA LEU A 469 71.53 16.50 -10.17
C LEU A 469 72.66 15.51 -9.79
N PRO A 470 72.30 14.32 -9.28
CA PRO A 470 72.93 13.07 -9.71
C PRO A 470 71.98 12.22 -10.56
N LYS A 471 72.55 11.69 -11.64
CA LYS A 471 71.96 10.77 -12.64
C LYS A 471 71.76 9.34 -12.08
N GLY A 472 70.79 8.64 -12.66
CA GLY A 472 70.71 7.17 -12.75
C GLY A 472 69.77 6.55 -11.71
N ASN A 473 68.95 5.53 -12.02
CA ASN A 473 69.19 4.43 -12.94
C ASN A 473 67.86 3.80 -13.40
N LYS A 474 67.83 3.32 -14.65
CA LYS A 474 66.75 2.49 -15.20
C LYS A 474 66.81 1.09 -14.56
N GLY A 475 65.71 0.56 -14.07
CA GLY A 475 65.56 -0.85 -13.67
C GLY A 475 64.09 -1.24 -13.67
N ARG A 476 63.62 -1.87 -14.75
CA ARG A 476 63.26 -3.29 -14.85
C ARG A 476 61.97 -3.65 -14.11
N GLY A 477 60.99 -4.11 -14.88
CA GLY A 477 59.75 -4.69 -14.37
C GLY A 477 59.98 -5.94 -13.52
N GLY A 478 59.05 -6.16 -12.62
CA GLY A 478 58.90 -7.39 -11.85
C GLY A 478 57.41 -7.67 -11.66
N SER A 479 57.00 -8.86 -12.10
CA SER A 479 55.73 -9.51 -11.78
C SER A 479 55.64 -9.81 -10.26
N PRO A 480 54.44 -10.07 -9.71
CA PRO A 480 54.19 -10.06 -8.27
C PRO A 480 54.77 -11.30 -7.59
N THR A 481 55.43 -11.10 -6.46
CA THR A 481 55.81 -12.19 -5.54
C THR A 481 54.85 -12.23 -4.37
N ASP A 482 54.24 -13.40 -4.19
CA ASP A 482 53.55 -13.84 -2.99
C ASP A 482 54.42 -13.67 -1.74
N SER A 483 53.87 -12.98 -0.74
CA SER A 483 54.17 -13.28 0.67
C SER A 483 53.00 -12.87 1.54
N ILE A 484 52.15 -13.85 1.83
CA ILE A 484 51.27 -13.84 3.00
C ILE A 484 52.18 -13.81 4.24
N THR A 485 51.97 -12.85 5.14
CA THR A 485 52.41 -12.97 6.53
C THR A 485 51.22 -12.61 7.43
N PRO A 486 50.88 -13.44 8.43
CA PRO A 486 49.64 -13.30 9.21
C PRO A 486 49.77 -12.15 10.22
N GLN A 487 48.76 -11.28 10.30
CA GLN A 487 48.60 -10.40 11.46
C GLN A 487 47.86 -11.16 12.57
N GLU A 488 48.55 -11.34 13.69
CA GLU A 488 47.97 -11.74 14.97
C GLU A 488 46.98 -10.68 15.49
N PRO A 489 45.93 -11.09 16.23
CA PRO A 489 44.84 -10.20 16.62
C PRO A 489 45.17 -9.43 17.91
N GLU A 490 45.20 -8.11 17.84
CA GLU A 490 45.25 -7.26 19.03
C GLU A 490 43.86 -7.08 19.68
N GLN A 491 43.79 -7.59 20.91
CA GLN A 491 43.11 -7.04 22.09
C GLN A 491 41.61 -7.30 22.30
N LYS A 492 41.36 -8.29 23.16
CA LYS A 492 40.13 -8.48 23.94
C LYS A 492 39.88 -7.29 24.88
N PRO A 493 38.66 -6.74 24.98
CA PRO A 493 38.31 -5.84 26.07
C PRO A 493 38.17 -6.59 27.39
N LYS A 494 38.77 -6.03 28.46
CA LYS A 494 38.65 -6.49 29.85
C LYS A 494 37.19 -6.42 30.33
N PRO A 495 36.73 -7.37 31.16
CA PRO A 495 35.41 -7.33 31.78
C PRO A 495 35.32 -6.23 32.85
N ALA A 496 34.23 -5.48 32.82
CA ALA A 496 33.87 -4.51 33.84
C ALA A 496 33.57 -5.22 35.17
N THR A 497 34.27 -4.79 36.20
CA THR A 497 34.06 -5.12 37.60
C THR A 497 32.69 -4.64 38.07
N ALA A 498 31.97 -5.55 38.73
CA ALA A 498 30.76 -5.26 39.48
C ALA A 498 31.05 -4.35 40.68
N SER A 499 30.34 -3.24 40.79
CA SER A 499 30.14 -2.53 42.05
C SER A 499 28.73 -2.82 42.56
N LYS A 500 28.67 -3.60 43.65
CA LYS A 500 27.59 -3.55 44.64
C LYS A 500 27.83 -2.34 45.57
N ASN A 501 26.76 -1.98 46.29
CA ASN A 501 26.58 -0.91 47.29
C ASN A 501 25.89 0.30 46.66
N GLU A 502 24.71 0.75 47.08
CA GLU A 502 23.83 0.52 48.25
C GLU A 502 22.37 0.72 47.83
#